data_AF-A0AAD6J373-F1
#
_entry.id   AF-A0AAD6J373-F1
#
_cell.length_a   1.000
_cell.length_b   1.000
_cell.length_c   1.000
_cell.angle_alpha   90.00
_cell.angle_beta   90.00
_cell.angle_gamma   90.00
#
_symmetry.space_group_name_H-M   'P 1'
#
loop_
_entity.id
_entity.type
_entity.pdbx_description
1 polymer ?
#
loop_
_entity_poly.entity_id
_entity_poly.type
_entity_poly.pdbx_seq_one_letter_code
_entity_poly.pdbx_strand_id
1 'polypeptide(L)'
;MAMFLRSARSSFFSPLLFPFASRGSLRFFAVVFLVSFLLLAYVYPLSFSRFDQPTAPHVRWEPKQHPLYPHVRQMHDDPSLLRTVFRTEHDDYSRNSPHANLTLVLTITNDTSSWGRMTHGTPRKWQFIDYIDRIREQKLPPSSVHLGLLVSDRDAYAAYVDELASATDLPFARADVIYMSSLPGDAEPGKGISRKERHSKDKAFQCRRRRHIARVRNFLSNQVLTPAVKHVIWLDADVYELPKGLFERFVNLGSIPIERNISDIVKYVDLRDSKQIPNAPSTTATAASSTNTVTGTGTSAPKKSATASDSEKATQSTTSASAIAESTAFTPLPIGLLTLRCEANGWMDYDRNAWAGFGYRPTNRELNAIHEGRRFPGMRHWAKALSQLIQDTRDDQLVRLDAVGGTALYIRAELLREGLAFSVYSVSGTQWGHDGEDGVETEGLCFIAQRMGYACYTLGGQWRTMHSDA
;
A
#
# COMPACT_ATOMS: atom_id res chain seq x y z
N MET A 1 -47.94 -55.71 14.13
CA MET A 1 -48.02 -56.13 15.55
C MET A 1 -47.47 -54.96 16.37
N ALA A 2 -48.19 -53.84 16.50
CA ALA A 2 -49.36 -53.57 17.34
C ALA A 2 -49.09 -53.69 18.85
N MET A 3 -49.35 -52.57 19.55
CA MET A 3 -49.60 -52.34 20.99
C MET A 3 -48.43 -51.82 21.86
N PHE A 4 -48.44 -50.52 22.25
CA PHE A 4 -49.16 -49.83 23.36
C PHE A 4 -48.38 -50.01 24.70
N LEU A 5 -47.96 -49.01 25.51
CA LEU A 5 -48.68 -47.91 26.16
C LEU A 5 -47.70 -46.93 26.87
N ARG A 6 -47.93 -45.62 26.66
CA ARG A 6 -48.12 -44.53 27.65
C ARG A 6 -47.15 -44.27 28.85
N SER A 7 -46.81 -42.97 28.92
CA SER A 7 -46.93 -42.05 30.08
C SER A 7 -45.81 -42.00 31.13
N ALA A 8 -45.10 -40.86 31.18
CA ALA A 8 -45.04 -40.00 32.38
C ALA A 8 -44.49 -38.59 32.03
N ARG A 9 -45.34 -37.58 32.18
CA ARG A 9 -44.93 -36.19 32.45
C ARG A 9 -44.70 -36.06 33.95
N SER A 10 -43.58 -35.49 34.38
CA SER A 10 -43.49 -34.79 35.68
C SER A 10 -42.24 -33.88 35.73
N SER A 11 -42.49 -32.59 35.49
CA SER A 11 -42.01 -31.45 36.28
C SER A 11 -40.99 -31.73 37.39
N PHE A 12 -39.77 -31.19 37.25
CA PHE A 12 -38.93 -30.74 38.37
C PHE A 12 -38.02 -29.58 37.91
N PHE A 13 -38.59 -28.37 37.85
CA PHE A 13 -37.82 -27.14 38.06
C PHE A 13 -37.86 -26.86 39.56
N SER A 14 -36.78 -27.18 40.27
CA SER A 14 -36.57 -26.70 41.63
C SER A 14 -35.85 -25.35 41.56
N PRO A 15 -36.40 -24.27 42.13
CA PRO A 15 -35.66 -23.03 42.29
C PRO A 15 -34.69 -23.21 43.46
N LEU A 16 -33.40 -23.05 43.21
CA LEU A 16 -32.39 -22.88 44.26
C LEU A 16 -32.68 -21.57 45.00
N LEU A 17 -33.41 -21.71 46.11
CA LEU A 17 -33.57 -20.70 47.14
C LEU A 17 -32.19 -20.34 47.70
N PHE A 18 -31.68 -19.15 47.36
CA PHE A 18 -30.62 -18.51 48.14
C PHE A 18 -31.19 -18.16 49.52
N PRO A 19 -30.62 -18.66 50.62
CA PRO A 19 -31.09 -18.31 51.94
C PRO A 19 -30.72 -16.85 52.23
N PHE A 20 -31.72 -16.09 52.70
CA PHE A 20 -31.64 -14.80 53.38
C PHE A 20 -30.21 -14.29 53.65
N ALA A 21 -29.62 -13.58 52.68
CA ALA A 21 -28.45 -12.75 52.93
C ALA A 21 -28.93 -11.52 53.71
N SER A 22 -28.62 -11.48 55.00
CA SER A 22 -28.83 -10.29 55.83
C SER A 22 -28.15 -9.07 55.15
N ARG A 23 -28.67 -7.86 55.35
CA ARG A 23 -28.08 -6.61 54.80
C ARG A 23 -26.56 -6.47 55.08
N GLY A 24 -26.03 -7.17 56.08
CA GLY A 24 -24.59 -7.26 56.36
C GLY A 24 -23.79 -8.09 55.34
N SER A 25 -24.35 -9.19 54.83
CA SER A 25 -23.70 -10.06 53.84
C SER A 25 -23.52 -9.35 52.49
N LEU A 26 -24.53 -8.61 52.02
CA LEU A 26 -24.45 -7.88 50.76
C LEU A 26 -23.42 -6.74 50.82
N ARG A 27 -23.32 -6.06 51.97
CA ARG A 27 -22.28 -5.04 52.22
C ARG A 27 -20.89 -5.65 52.27
N PHE A 28 -20.74 -6.82 52.88
CA PHE A 28 -19.47 -7.54 52.90
C PHE A 28 -19.01 -7.91 51.49
N PHE A 29 -19.89 -8.47 50.65
CA PHE A 29 -19.57 -8.76 49.26
C PHE A 29 -19.25 -7.52 48.43
N ALA A 30 -19.99 -6.41 48.64
CA ALA A 30 -19.70 -5.15 47.96
C ALA A 30 -18.33 -4.57 48.35
N VAL A 31 -17.95 -4.65 49.64
CA VAL A 31 -16.63 -4.22 50.12
C VAL A 31 -15.53 -5.12 49.58
N VAL A 32 -15.71 -6.44 49.61
CA VAL A 32 -14.74 -7.39 49.03
C VAL A 32 -14.56 -7.12 47.54
N PHE A 33 -15.64 -6.93 46.78
CA PHE A 33 -15.56 -6.61 45.36
C PHE A 33 -14.85 -5.28 45.10
N LEU A 34 -15.17 -4.23 45.87
CA LEU A 34 -14.51 -2.92 45.74
C LEU A 34 -13.01 -3.01 46.05
N VAL A 35 -12.63 -3.72 47.12
CA VAL A 35 -11.22 -3.93 47.49
C VAL A 35 -10.51 -4.73 46.40
N SER A 36 -11.10 -5.83 45.92
CA SER A 36 -10.53 -6.62 44.82
C SER A 36 -10.39 -5.79 43.54
N PHE A 37 -11.38 -4.95 43.20
CA PHE A 37 -11.33 -4.08 42.03
C PHE A 37 -10.24 -3.01 42.16
N LEU A 38 -10.12 -2.36 43.32
CA LEU A 38 -9.06 -1.38 43.58
C LEU A 38 -7.67 -2.01 43.57
N LEU A 39 -7.54 -3.23 44.11
CA LEU A 39 -6.28 -3.97 44.11
C LEU A 39 -5.91 -4.41 42.69
N LEU A 40 -6.88 -4.83 41.88
CA LEU A 40 -6.67 -5.11 40.46
C LEU A 40 -6.29 -3.84 39.69
N ALA A 41 -6.97 -2.72 39.92
CA ALA A 41 -6.69 -1.44 39.29
C ALA A 41 -5.33 -0.84 39.70
N TYR A 42 -4.80 -1.20 40.88
CA TYR A 42 -3.47 -0.81 41.34
C TYR A 42 -2.38 -1.74 40.81
N VAL A 43 -2.60 -3.06 40.83
CA VAL A 43 -1.62 -4.05 40.37
C VAL A 43 -1.52 -4.11 38.85
N TYR A 44 -2.64 -3.92 38.13
CA TYR A 44 -2.67 -3.99 36.66
C TYR A 44 -1.69 -3.01 35.99
N PRO A 45 -1.66 -1.70 36.31
CA PRO A 45 -0.64 -0.82 35.77
C PRO A 45 0.75 -1.21 36.27
N LEU A 46 0.96 -1.66 37.52
CA LEU A 46 2.30 -2.07 37.97
C LEU A 46 2.85 -3.32 37.24
N SER A 47 1.98 -4.25 36.84
CA SER A 47 2.35 -5.47 36.12
C SER A 47 2.38 -5.30 34.60
N PHE A 48 1.62 -4.35 34.04
CA PHE A 48 1.50 -4.17 32.58
C PHE A 48 2.03 -2.82 32.05
N SER A 49 2.42 -1.86 32.90
CA SER A 49 3.05 -0.60 32.45
C SER A 49 4.53 -0.74 32.09
N ARG A 50 5.14 -1.88 32.39
CA ARG A 50 6.44 -2.25 31.84
C ARG A 50 6.23 -3.20 30.68
N PHE A 51 5.97 -2.62 29.51
CA PHE A 51 6.63 -3.17 28.33
C PHE A 51 8.13 -2.92 28.52
N ASP A 52 8.78 -3.74 29.36
CA ASP A 52 10.20 -3.96 29.20
C ASP A 52 10.31 -4.55 27.80
N GLN A 53 10.70 -3.71 26.84
CA GLN A 53 11.35 -4.24 25.65
C GLN A 53 12.46 -5.11 26.22
N PRO A 54 12.47 -6.44 25.99
CA PRO A 54 13.65 -7.21 26.32
C PRO A 54 14.76 -6.47 25.60
N THR A 55 15.66 -5.84 26.37
CA THR A 55 16.97 -5.51 25.86
C THR A 55 17.56 -6.87 25.58
N ALA A 56 17.29 -7.36 24.37
CA ALA A 56 18.03 -8.46 23.80
C ALA A 56 19.47 -8.11 24.13
N PRO A 57 20.23 -9.00 24.79
CA PRO A 57 21.61 -8.71 25.11
C PRO A 57 22.20 -8.16 23.82
N HIS A 58 22.73 -6.93 23.88
CA HIS A 58 23.51 -6.39 22.79
C HIS A 58 24.68 -7.36 22.67
N VAL A 59 24.49 -8.43 21.89
CA VAL A 59 25.60 -9.15 21.32
C VAL A 59 26.21 -8.10 20.44
N ARG A 60 27.23 -7.44 20.98
CA ARG A 60 28.13 -6.59 20.23
C ARG A 60 28.87 -7.57 19.32
N TRP A 61 28.20 -7.96 18.25
CA TRP A 61 28.82 -8.52 17.08
C TRP A 61 29.75 -7.43 16.59
N GLU A 62 31.04 -7.58 16.82
CA GLU A 62 32.00 -6.73 16.14
C GLU A 62 32.06 -7.23 14.70
N PRO A 63 31.50 -6.47 13.72
CA PRO A 63 31.63 -6.86 12.33
C PRO A 63 33.12 -6.91 11.99
N LYS A 64 33.54 -8.00 11.33
CA LYS A 64 34.92 -8.11 10.87
C LYS A 64 35.18 -6.95 9.91
N GLN A 65 36.12 -6.09 10.26
CA GLN A 65 36.59 -5.03 9.38
C GLN A 65 37.25 -5.68 8.16
N HIS A 66 36.96 -5.16 6.97
CA HIS A 66 37.63 -5.63 5.78
C HIS A 66 39.13 -5.26 5.87
N PRO A 67 40.08 -6.21 5.65
CA PRO A 67 41.52 -5.96 5.86
C PRO A 67 42.08 -4.79 5.05
N LEU A 68 41.49 -4.54 3.86
CA LEU A 68 41.90 -3.46 2.95
C LEU A 68 41.02 -2.21 3.03
N TYR A 69 39.82 -2.29 3.66
CA TYR A 69 38.82 -1.23 3.64
C TYR A 69 38.17 -1.05 5.03
N PRO A 70 38.73 -0.22 5.92
CA PRO A 70 38.30 -0.11 7.32
C PRO A 70 36.88 0.45 7.51
N HIS A 71 36.32 1.06 6.46
CA HIS A 71 34.96 1.60 6.41
C HIS A 71 33.88 0.55 6.02
N VAL A 72 34.30 -0.68 5.70
CA VAL A 72 33.43 -1.80 5.37
C VAL A 72 33.21 -2.67 6.60
N ARG A 73 31.93 -2.87 6.95
CA ARG A 73 31.51 -3.77 8.03
C ARG A 73 30.69 -4.90 7.42
N GLN A 74 31.28 -6.09 7.33
CA GLN A 74 30.54 -7.27 6.92
C GLN A 74 29.78 -7.84 8.13
N MET A 75 28.49 -8.12 7.95
CA MET A 75 27.64 -8.71 8.98
C MET A 75 27.25 -10.13 8.56
N HIS A 76 27.64 -11.11 9.39
CA HIS A 76 27.06 -12.46 9.57
C HIS A 76 27.71 -13.69 8.90
N ASP A 77 27.31 -14.84 9.47
CA ASP A 77 27.84 -16.20 9.38
C ASP A 77 26.93 -17.20 8.60
N ASP A 78 25.84 -16.74 7.96
CA ASP A 78 24.94 -17.60 7.16
C ASP A 78 25.27 -17.50 5.64
N PRO A 79 25.68 -18.59 4.98
CA PRO A 79 26.04 -18.56 3.56
C PRO A 79 24.85 -18.28 2.62
N SER A 80 23.60 -18.42 3.09
CA SER A 80 22.38 -18.19 2.31
C SER A 80 21.89 -16.73 2.31
N LEU A 81 22.36 -15.93 3.27
CA LEU A 81 22.03 -14.51 3.42
C LEU A 81 23.28 -13.73 3.83
N LEU A 82 23.93 -13.08 2.86
CA LEU A 82 25.11 -12.24 3.13
C LEU A 82 24.70 -10.78 3.16
N ARG A 83 25.28 -10.01 4.08
CA ARG A 83 25.09 -8.55 4.16
C ARG A 83 26.42 -7.86 4.35
N THR A 84 26.73 -6.95 3.44
CA THR A 84 27.83 -5.99 3.60
C THR A 84 27.25 -4.60 3.84
N VAL A 85 27.67 -3.98 4.93
CA VAL A 85 27.30 -2.61 5.28
C VAL A 85 28.49 -1.69 5.03
N PHE A 86 28.32 -0.74 4.14
CA PHE A 86 29.26 0.32 3.86
C PHE A 86 28.86 1.56 4.65
N ARG A 87 29.83 2.19 5.28
CA ARG A 87 29.69 3.54 5.85
C ARG A 87 30.71 4.43 5.16
N THR A 88 30.27 5.55 4.64
CA THR A 88 31.16 6.49 3.95
C THR A 88 31.63 7.56 4.92
N GLU A 89 32.49 8.45 4.46
CA GLU A 89 32.90 9.64 5.22
C GLU A 89 31.75 10.59 5.55
N HIS A 90 30.60 10.45 4.87
CA HIS A 90 29.40 11.24 5.13
C HIS A 90 28.57 10.73 6.32
N ASP A 91 28.91 9.57 6.91
CA ASP A 91 28.26 9.03 8.11
C ASP A 91 28.80 9.71 9.38
N ASP A 92 28.22 10.86 9.77
CA ASP A 92 28.55 11.57 11.03
C ASP A 92 27.85 10.91 12.23
N TYR A 93 28.23 9.65 12.51
CA TYR A 93 27.73 8.89 13.67
C TYR A 93 28.21 9.47 15.03
N SER A 94 29.09 10.48 15.01
CA SER A 94 29.65 11.10 16.21
C SER A 94 28.64 11.97 16.97
N ARG A 95 27.57 12.42 16.30
CA ARG A 95 26.41 13.03 16.95
C ARG A 95 25.46 11.92 17.37
N ASN A 96 25.08 11.87 18.64
CA ASN A 96 24.09 10.96 19.23
C ASN A 96 22.66 11.14 18.66
N SER A 97 22.50 11.59 17.41
CA SER A 97 21.22 11.85 16.76
C SER A 97 21.36 11.55 15.27
N PRO A 98 20.57 10.61 14.72
CA PRO A 98 20.55 10.36 13.29
C PRO A 98 20.18 11.65 12.52
N HIS A 99 20.69 11.80 11.29
CA HIS A 99 20.37 12.96 10.46
C HIS A 99 18.86 13.18 10.34
N ALA A 100 18.42 14.42 10.51
CA ALA A 100 17.04 14.81 10.24
C ALA A 100 16.72 14.52 8.76
N ASN A 101 15.56 13.89 8.50
CA ASN A 101 15.03 13.62 7.16
C ASN A 101 15.84 12.65 6.29
N LEU A 102 16.18 11.50 6.85
CA LEU A 102 16.88 10.44 6.14
C LEU A 102 16.04 9.82 5.02
N THR A 103 16.65 9.65 3.85
CA THR A 103 16.07 9.07 2.64
C THR A 103 16.70 7.73 2.31
N LEU A 104 15.88 6.69 2.26
CA LEU A 104 16.27 5.33 1.96
C LEU A 104 15.91 5.01 0.50
N VAL A 105 16.91 4.78 -0.34
CA VAL A 105 16.76 4.36 -1.73
C VAL A 105 16.88 2.83 -1.80
N LEU A 106 15.86 2.16 -2.33
CA LEU A 106 15.75 0.71 -2.37
C LEU A 106 15.70 0.20 -3.81
N THR A 107 16.47 -0.84 -4.09
CA THR A 107 16.46 -1.51 -5.38
C THR A 107 16.75 -3.01 -5.25
N ILE A 108 16.29 -3.78 -6.22
CA ILE A 108 16.44 -5.23 -6.28
C ILE A 108 17.05 -5.62 -7.63
N THR A 109 18.01 -6.55 -7.63
CA THR A 109 18.63 -7.06 -8.86
C THR A 109 18.67 -8.58 -8.86
N ASN A 110 18.63 -9.17 -10.06
CA ASN A 110 18.90 -10.59 -10.21
C ASN A 110 20.41 -10.84 -10.22
N ASP A 111 21.09 -10.15 -11.13
CA ASP A 111 22.53 -10.24 -11.44
C ASP A 111 23.05 -8.91 -12.05
N THR A 112 24.32 -8.90 -12.49
CA THR A 112 24.98 -7.73 -13.10
C THR A 112 24.36 -7.22 -14.42
N SER A 113 23.42 -7.95 -15.02
CA SER A 113 22.66 -7.52 -16.20
C SER A 113 21.36 -6.78 -15.88
N SER A 114 20.98 -6.68 -14.60
CA SER A 114 19.70 -6.09 -14.17
C SER A 114 19.62 -4.56 -14.31
N TRP A 115 20.74 -3.87 -14.52
CA TRP A 115 20.82 -2.40 -14.56
C TRP A 115 20.22 -1.75 -15.81
N GLY A 116 19.63 -2.57 -16.67
CA GLY A 116 18.99 -2.17 -17.91
C GLY A 116 19.87 -2.33 -19.13
N ARG A 117 19.20 -2.50 -20.26
CA ARG A 117 19.78 -2.57 -21.59
C ARG A 117 18.83 -1.93 -22.59
N MET A 118 19.38 -1.26 -23.58
CA MET A 118 18.69 -0.86 -24.78
C MET A 118 19.23 -1.68 -25.96
N THR A 119 18.32 -2.31 -26.68
CA THR A 119 18.57 -3.03 -27.93
C THR A 119 18.03 -2.28 -29.14
N HIS A 120 16.96 -1.48 -28.95
CA HIS A 120 16.40 -0.61 -29.97
C HIS A 120 17.04 0.78 -29.96
N GLY A 121 17.26 1.37 -31.14
CA GLY A 121 17.94 2.65 -31.28
C GLY A 121 19.45 2.50 -31.13
N THR A 122 20.05 3.23 -30.18
CA THR A 122 21.49 3.13 -29.87
C THR A 122 21.71 2.08 -28.80
N PRO A 123 22.32 0.92 -29.11
CA PRO A 123 22.51 -0.13 -28.12
C PRO A 123 23.37 0.36 -26.95
N ARG A 124 22.86 0.19 -25.73
CA ARG A 124 23.59 0.54 -24.50
C ARG A 124 23.27 -0.48 -23.43
N LYS A 125 24.27 -0.81 -22.62
CA LYS A 125 24.10 -1.60 -21.41
C LYS A 125 24.60 -0.75 -20.25
N TRP A 126 23.76 -0.56 -19.25
CA TRP A 126 24.16 0.15 -18.05
C TRP A 126 24.75 -0.81 -17.03
N GLN A 127 25.55 -0.24 -16.13
CA GLN A 127 26.23 -0.93 -15.06
C GLN A 127 25.81 -0.36 -13.71
N PHE A 128 26.34 -0.94 -12.63
CA PHE A 128 26.02 -0.50 -11.29
C PHE A 128 26.47 0.94 -11.05
N ILE A 129 27.66 1.32 -11.50
CA ILE A 129 28.12 2.72 -11.42
C ILE A 129 27.18 3.72 -12.08
N ASP A 130 26.59 3.39 -13.24
CA ASP A 130 25.61 4.28 -13.90
C ASP A 130 24.39 4.50 -12.99
N TYR A 131 23.95 3.49 -12.24
CA TYR A 131 22.86 3.60 -11.28
C TYR A 131 23.25 4.49 -10.08
N ILE A 132 24.49 4.36 -9.59
CA ILE A 132 25.02 5.25 -8.53
C ILE A 132 25.09 6.70 -9.02
N ASP A 133 25.53 6.93 -10.26
CA ASP A 133 25.58 8.26 -10.86
C ASP A 133 24.19 8.89 -10.99
N ARG A 134 23.15 8.12 -11.33
CA ARG A 134 21.76 8.60 -11.32
C ARG A 134 21.31 9.07 -9.95
N ILE A 135 21.73 8.41 -8.87
CA ILE A 135 21.47 8.85 -7.48
C ILE A 135 22.22 10.15 -7.20
N ARG A 136 23.50 10.25 -7.58
CA ARG A 136 24.31 11.47 -7.43
C ARG A 136 23.68 12.67 -8.12
N GLU A 137 23.15 12.48 -9.33
CA GLU A 137 22.49 13.51 -10.12
C GLU A 137 21.21 14.08 -9.46
N GLN A 138 20.65 13.38 -8.47
CA GLN A 138 19.50 13.88 -7.69
C GLN A 138 19.88 14.96 -6.68
N LYS A 139 21.18 15.16 -6.43
CA LYS A 139 21.73 16.24 -5.58
C LYS A 139 21.17 16.29 -4.16
N LEU A 140 20.72 15.15 -3.62
CA LEU A 140 20.46 15.04 -2.19
C LEU A 140 21.80 15.11 -1.42
N PRO A 141 21.82 15.70 -0.21
CA PRO A 141 23.01 15.65 0.64
C PRO A 141 23.41 14.18 0.89
N PRO A 142 24.65 13.75 0.60
CA PRO A 142 25.05 12.36 0.78
C PRO A 142 24.81 11.85 2.21
N SER A 143 25.02 12.70 3.22
CA SER A 143 24.72 12.42 4.63
C SER A 143 23.26 12.04 4.92
N SER A 144 22.33 12.39 4.02
CA SER A 144 20.89 12.12 4.14
C SER A 144 20.42 10.90 3.35
N VAL A 145 21.30 10.23 2.59
CA VAL A 145 20.93 9.13 1.68
C VAL A 145 21.49 7.82 2.19
N HIS A 146 20.64 6.80 2.26
CA HIS A 146 21.01 5.40 2.47
C HIS A 146 20.58 4.55 1.27
N LEU A 147 21.47 3.68 0.79
CA LEU A 147 21.15 2.71 -0.25
C LEU A 147 20.87 1.34 0.35
N GLY A 148 19.76 0.70 -0.04
CA GLY A 148 19.50 -0.72 0.21
C GLY A 148 19.40 -1.46 -1.13
N LEU A 149 20.29 -2.42 -1.34
CA LEU A 149 20.37 -3.22 -2.56
C LEU A 149 20.25 -4.70 -2.18
N LEU A 150 19.29 -5.40 -2.77
CA LEU A 150 19.15 -6.85 -2.63
C LEU A 150 19.45 -7.52 -3.97
N VAL A 151 20.33 -8.52 -3.96
CA VAL A 151 20.77 -9.26 -5.14
C VAL A 151 20.63 -10.77 -4.94
N SER A 152 20.18 -11.49 -5.97
CA SER A 152 20.03 -12.95 -5.89
C SER A 152 21.22 -13.76 -6.40
N ASP A 153 22.10 -13.14 -7.19
CA ASP A 153 23.30 -13.76 -7.74
C ASP A 153 24.54 -13.44 -6.88
N ARG A 154 25.37 -14.47 -6.64
CA ARG A 154 26.50 -14.36 -5.71
C ARG A 154 27.70 -13.65 -6.32
N ASP A 155 27.92 -13.81 -7.62
CA ASP A 155 29.00 -13.14 -8.33
C ASP A 155 28.68 -11.65 -8.49
N ALA A 156 27.43 -11.32 -8.79
CA ALA A 156 26.95 -9.94 -8.79
C ALA A 156 27.08 -9.27 -7.42
N TYR A 157 26.77 -9.99 -6.33
CA TYR A 157 27.00 -9.48 -4.97
C TYR A 157 28.47 -9.11 -4.74
N ALA A 158 29.41 -10.00 -5.09
CA ALA A 158 30.83 -9.74 -4.94
C ALA A 158 31.26 -8.53 -5.78
N ALA A 159 30.81 -8.45 -7.03
CA ALA A 159 31.10 -7.32 -7.92
C ALA A 159 30.61 -5.98 -7.35
N TYR A 160 29.38 -5.92 -6.83
CA TYR A 160 28.85 -4.69 -6.23
C TYR A 160 29.61 -4.29 -4.97
N VAL A 161 30.01 -5.28 -4.16
CA VAL A 161 30.80 -5.03 -2.95
C VAL A 161 32.17 -4.45 -3.30
N ASP A 162 32.87 -5.05 -4.27
CA ASP A 162 34.19 -4.60 -4.73
C ASP A 162 34.11 -3.19 -5.33
N GLU A 163 33.08 -2.93 -6.15
CA GLU A 163 32.85 -1.64 -6.78
C GLU A 163 32.62 -0.54 -5.73
N LEU A 164 31.75 -0.77 -4.74
CA LEU A 164 31.52 0.19 -3.64
C LEU A 164 32.75 0.36 -2.74
N ALA A 165 33.50 -0.70 -2.46
CA ALA A 165 34.70 -0.63 -1.62
C ALA A 165 35.83 0.18 -2.29
N SER A 166 35.89 0.15 -3.63
CA SER A 166 36.90 0.89 -4.41
C SER A 166 36.53 2.35 -4.68
N ALA A 167 35.26 2.72 -4.53
CA ALA A 167 34.76 4.06 -4.80
C ALA A 167 35.12 5.05 -3.68
N THR A 168 35.57 6.25 -4.04
CA THR A 168 36.00 7.29 -3.10
C THR A 168 35.00 8.42 -2.91
N ASP A 169 34.10 8.63 -3.86
CA ASP A 169 33.07 9.67 -3.83
C ASP A 169 31.72 8.97 -4.00
N LEU A 170 31.01 8.65 -2.92
CA LEU A 170 29.74 7.93 -2.97
C LEU A 170 28.58 8.86 -2.55
N PRO A 171 27.44 8.87 -3.26
CA PRO A 171 26.35 9.84 -3.03
C PRO A 171 25.46 9.49 -1.83
N PHE A 172 25.98 8.75 -0.85
CA PHE A 172 25.24 8.29 0.33
C PHE A 172 26.16 8.13 1.54
N ALA A 173 25.58 8.21 2.74
CA ALA A 173 26.26 7.96 4.02
C ALA A 173 26.46 6.47 4.27
N ARG A 174 25.52 5.66 3.78
CA ARG A 174 25.47 4.23 4.06
C ARG A 174 24.91 3.47 2.87
N ALA A 175 25.47 2.28 2.62
CA ALA A 175 24.86 1.29 1.74
C ALA A 175 24.80 -0.08 2.41
N ASP A 176 23.68 -0.78 2.20
CA ASP A 176 23.48 -2.16 2.58
C ASP A 176 23.33 -2.98 1.29
N VAL A 177 24.32 -3.81 0.98
CA VAL A 177 24.25 -4.79 -0.10
C VAL A 177 23.95 -6.14 0.52
N ILE A 178 22.83 -6.73 0.13
CA ILE A 178 22.31 -7.98 0.69
C ILE A 178 22.24 -9.02 -0.44
N TYR A 179 22.90 -10.15 -0.26
CA TYR A 179 22.73 -11.33 -1.11
C TYR A 179 21.71 -12.28 -0.50
N MET A 180 20.79 -12.77 -1.32
CA MET A 180 19.81 -13.78 -0.91
C MET A 180 19.40 -14.65 -2.11
N SER A 181 19.71 -15.94 -2.07
CA SER A 181 19.40 -16.87 -3.16
C SER A 181 17.93 -17.25 -3.26
N SER A 182 17.21 -17.25 -2.13
CA SER A 182 15.77 -17.53 -2.04
C SER A 182 15.18 -16.89 -0.80
N LEU A 183 13.87 -16.60 -0.80
CA LEU A 183 13.23 -16.03 0.38
C LEU A 183 13.17 -17.08 1.51
N PRO A 184 13.42 -16.69 2.77
CA PRO A 184 13.21 -17.56 3.91
C PRO A 184 11.79 -18.14 3.92
N GLY A 185 11.68 -19.46 4.05
CA GLY A 185 10.40 -20.18 4.08
C GLY A 185 9.81 -20.54 2.71
N ASP A 186 10.53 -20.35 1.60
CA ASP A 186 10.15 -20.94 0.32
C ASP A 186 10.35 -22.46 0.35
N ALA A 187 9.28 -23.22 0.10
CA ALA A 187 9.28 -24.69 0.18
C ALA A 187 10.15 -25.38 -0.89
N GLU A 188 10.63 -24.66 -1.90
CA GLU A 188 11.44 -25.18 -3.02
C GLU A 188 12.60 -24.20 -3.33
N PRO A 189 13.71 -24.26 -2.59
CA PRO A 189 14.91 -23.48 -2.89
C PRO A 189 15.42 -23.85 -4.29
N GLY A 190 15.56 -22.88 -5.20
CA GLY A 190 16.23 -23.08 -6.49
C GLY A 190 15.33 -23.34 -7.70
N LYS A 191 14.00 -23.43 -7.56
CA LYS A 191 13.08 -23.40 -8.71
C LYS A 191 12.67 -21.96 -9.01
N GLY A 192 13.66 -21.12 -9.32
CA GLY A 192 13.41 -19.76 -9.78
C GLY A 192 12.48 -19.77 -11.01
N ILE A 193 11.56 -18.82 -11.09
CA ILE A 193 10.71 -18.64 -12.28
C ILE A 193 11.64 -18.42 -13.47
N SER A 194 11.67 -19.38 -14.41
CA SER A 194 12.62 -19.36 -15.51
C SER A 194 12.39 -18.12 -16.39
N ARG A 195 13.45 -17.58 -17.00
CA ARG A 195 13.37 -16.38 -17.87
C ARG A 195 12.32 -16.53 -18.98
N LYS A 196 12.11 -17.74 -19.50
CA LYS A 196 11.07 -18.05 -20.52
C LYS A 196 9.65 -17.99 -19.97
N GLU A 197 9.43 -18.33 -18.70
CA GLU A 197 8.12 -18.27 -18.04
C GLU A 197 7.74 -16.85 -17.60
N ARG A 198 8.72 -15.95 -17.40
CA ARG A 198 8.50 -14.54 -17.03
C ARG A 198 7.73 -13.75 -18.10
N HIS A 199 7.71 -14.19 -19.35
CA HIS A 199 7.01 -13.57 -20.48
C HIS A 199 5.73 -14.34 -20.88
N SER A 200 5.31 -15.34 -20.09
CA SER A 200 4.05 -16.05 -20.34
C SER A 200 2.86 -15.11 -20.17
N LYS A 201 1.90 -15.17 -21.11
CA LYS A 201 0.60 -14.47 -21.02
C LYS A 201 -0.35 -15.11 -19.99
N ASP A 202 0.07 -16.19 -19.35
CA ASP A 202 -0.73 -16.89 -18.35
C ASP A 202 -0.85 -16.05 -17.07
N LYS A 203 -2.10 -15.70 -16.74
CA LYS A 203 -2.51 -14.92 -15.58
C LYS A 203 -2.02 -15.55 -14.26
N ALA A 204 -1.96 -16.88 -14.17
CA ALA A 204 -1.51 -17.57 -12.97
C ALA A 204 -0.01 -17.37 -12.72
N PHE A 205 0.82 -17.41 -13.77
CA PHE A 205 2.26 -17.16 -13.66
C PHE A 205 2.56 -15.70 -13.34
N GLN A 206 1.86 -14.77 -13.99
CA GLN A 206 1.98 -13.34 -13.68
C GLN A 206 1.62 -13.07 -12.21
N CYS A 207 0.54 -13.68 -11.71
CA CYS A 207 0.16 -13.55 -10.31
C CYS A 207 1.26 -14.08 -9.37
N ARG A 208 1.74 -15.32 -9.57
CA ARG A 208 2.84 -15.88 -8.74
C ARG A 208 4.10 -15.00 -8.75
N ARG A 209 4.49 -14.49 -9.91
CA ARG A 209 5.64 -13.58 -10.06
C ARG A 209 5.45 -12.30 -9.22
N ARG A 210 4.29 -11.66 -9.32
CA ARG A 210 3.98 -10.43 -8.57
C ARG A 210 3.95 -10.67 -7.06
N ARG A 211 3.40 -11.80 -6.60
CA ARG A 211 3.44 -12.19 -5.17
C ARG A 211 4.86 -12.37 -4.66
N HIS A 212 5.72 -13.03 -5.45
CA HIS A 212 7.12 -13.21 -5.10
C HIS A 212 7.85 -11.86 -5.02
N ILE A 213 7.71 -10.99 -6.03
CA ILE A 213 8.30 -9.64 -6.02
C ILE A 213 7.80 -8.82 -4.83
N ALA A 214 6.51 -8.87 -4.50
CA ALA A 214 5.96 -8.20 -3.32
C ALA A 214 6.64 -8.68 -2.03
N ARG A 215 6.84 -9.99 -1.86
CA ARG A 215 7.58 -10.55 -0.71
C ARG A 215 9.03 -10.09 -0.67
N VAL A 216 9.73 -10.07 -1.81
CA VAL A 216 11.12 -9.59 -1.92
C VAL A 216 11.23 -8.11 -1.54
N ARG A 217 10.32 -7.26 -2.05
CA ARG A 217 10.29 -5.83 -1.69
C ARG A 217 10.03 -5.63 -0.19
N ASN A 218 9.04 -6.33 0.36
CA ASN A 218 8.76 -6.29 1.80
C ASN A 218 9.97 -6.75 2.63
N PHE A 219 10.66 -7.82 2.21
CA PHE A 219 11.85 -8.32 2.87
C PHE A 219 12.95 -7.25 2.90
N LEU A 220 13.34 -6.70 1.74
CA LEU A 220 14.38 -5.67 1.68
C LEU A 220 13.99 -4.45 2.51
N SER A 221 12.77 -3.90 2.36
CA SER A 221 12.30 -2.78 3.17
C SER A 221 12.48 -3.06 4.66
N ASN A 222 12.06 -4.23 5.15
CA ASN A 222 12.17 -4.58 6.57
C ASN A 222 13.62 -4.76 7.06
N GLN A 223 14.57 -5.15 6.20
CA GLN A 223 15.96 -5.36 6.60
C GLN A 223 16.76 -4.06 6.81
N VAL A 224 16.35 -2.97 6.14
CA VAL A 224 17.11 -1.73 6.09
C VAL A 224 16.36 -0.51 6.63
N LEU A 225 15.04 -0.62 6.82
CA LEU A 225 14.23 0.44 7.43
C LEU A 225 14.63 0.64 8.89
N THR A 226 14.96 1.88 9.26
CA THR A 226 15.26 2.27 10.64
C THR A 226 14.29 3.37 11.10
N PRO A 227 14.16 3.62 12.42
CA PRO A 227 13.33 4.72 12.94
C PRO A 227 13.72 6.11 12.41
N ALA A 228 14.99 6.29 12.00
CA ALA A 228 15.49 7.54 11.44
C ALA A 228 14.99 7.84 10.03
N VAL A 229 14.66 6.80 9.24
CA VAL A 229 14.20 6.94 7.85
C VAL A 229 12.86 7.68 7.83
N LYS A 230 12.78 8.79 7.09
CA LYS A 230 11.54 9.56 6.85
C LYS A 230 11.00 9.35 5.44
N HIS A 231 11.90 9.14 4.48
CA HIS A 231 11.56 9.00 3.06
C HIS A 231 12.05 7.64 2.56
N VAL A 232 11.20 6.91 1.84
CA VAL A 232 11.60 5.68 1.13
C VAL A 232 11.35 5.88 -0.35
N ILE A 233 12.35 5.58 -1.18
CA ILE A 233 12.26 5.63 -2.64
C ILE A 233 12.60 4.25 -3.16
N TRP A 234 11.61 3.56 -3.73
CA TRP A 234 11.80 2.36 -4.52
C TRP A 234 12.11 2.76 -5.95
N LEU A 235 13.24 2.26 -6.47
CA LEU A 235 13.69 2.51 -7.83
C LEU A 235 14.09 1.18 -8.49
N ASP A 236 13.41 0.84 -9.58
CA ASP A 236 13.75 -0.36 -10.35
C ASP A 236 15.13 -0.18 -11.02
N ALA A 237 15.91 -1.27 -11.09
CA ALA A 237 17.32 -1.23 -11.49
C ALA A 237 17.54 -0.85 -12.97
N ASP A 238 16.55 -1.13 -13.81
CA ASP A 238 16.51 -0.92 -15.26
C ASP A 238 15.90 0.43 -15.69
N VAL A 239 15.65 1.31 -14.71
CA VAL A 239 15.34 2.73 -14.94
C VAL A 239 16.62 3.48 -15.28
N TYR A 240 16.79 3.84 -16.55
CA TYR A 240 18.05 4.42 -17.02
C TYR A 240 18.09 5.95 -17.03
N GLU A 241 16.94 6.62 -16.97
CA GLU A 241 16.85 8.08 -16.95
C GLU A 241 15.90 8.55 -15.85
N LEU A 242 16.41 9.42 -14.98
CA LEU A 242 15.63 10.11 -13.96
C LEU A 242 15.57 11.62 -14.29
N PRO A 243 14.41 12.27 -14.11
CA PRO A 243 14.36 13.71 -14.22
C PRO A 243 15.20 14.33 -13.09
N LYS A 244 15.94 15.40 -13.41
CA LYS A 244 16.84 16.05 -12.45
C LYS A 244 16.05 16.58 -11.25
N GLY A 245 16.52 16.28 -10.04
CA GLY A 245 15.87 16.72 -8.80
C GLY A 245 14.60 15.94 -8.46
N LEU A 246 14.37 14.75 -9.04
CA LEU A 246 13.22 13.91 -8.69
C LEU A 246 13.19 13.57 -7.20
N PHE A 247 14.32 13.15 -6.63
CA PHE A 247 14.33 12.75 -5.23
C PHE A 247 14.10 13.94 -4.31
N GLU A 248 14.68 15.10 -4.64
CA GLU A 248 14.40 16.35 -3.93
C GLU A 248 12.90 16.70 -4.00
N ARG A 249 12.28 16.57 -5.17
CA ARG A 249 10.83 16.78 -5.34
C ARG A 249 10.01 15.82 -4.48
N PHE A 250 10.36 14.53 -4.45
CA PHE A 250 9.71 13.54 -3.60
C PHE A 250 9.87 13.84 -2.11
N VAL A 251 11.09 14.15 -1.67
CA VAL A 251 11.38 14.49 -0.27
C VAL A 251 10.61 15.75 0.15
N ASN A 252 10.60 16.79 -0.68
CA ASN A 252 9.89 18.04 -0.39
C ASN A 252 8.37 17.83 -0.27
N LEU A 253 7.76 17.10 -1.20
CA LEU A 253 6.33 16.77 -1.14
C LEU A 253 6.00 15.83 0.03
N GLY A 254 6.88 14.86 0.28
CA GLY A 254 6.76 13.91 1.38
C GLY A 254 6.98 14.52 2.77
N SER A 255 7.64 15.68 2.84
CA SER A 255 7.87 16.45 4.08
C SER A 255 6.74 17.43 4.39
N ILE A 256 5.75 17.56 3.50
CA ILE A 256 4.57 18.37 3.77
C ILE A 256 3.88 17.84 5.05
N PRO A 257 3.60 18.71 6.04
CA PRO A 257 2.87 18.33 7.25
C PRO A 257 1.51 17.71 6.93
N ILE A 258 1.08 16.73 7.71
CA ILE A 258 -0.14 15.96 7.46
C ILE A 258 -1.38 16.85 7.54
N GLU A 259 -1.34 17.90 8.35
CA GLU A 259 -2.42 18.85 8.58
C GLU A 259 -2.51 19.92 7.47
N ARG A 260 -1.48 20.02 6.60
CA ARG A 260 -1.43 21.02 5.53
C ARG A 260 -2.45 20.68 4.46
N ASN A 261 -3.41 21.58 4.23
CA ASN A 261 -4.35 21.44 3.12
C ASN A 261 -3.60 21.54 1.77
N ILE A 262 -3.64 20.46 0.99
CA ILE A 262 -2.93 20.36 -0.30
C ILE A 262 -3.82 20.62 -1.54
N SER A 263 -5.02 21.17 -1.35
CA SER A 263 -5.97 21.42 -2.45
C SER A 263 -5.45 22.37 -3.53
N ASP A 264 -4.47 23.22 -3.18
CA ASP A 264 -3.83 24.16 -4.08
C ASP A 264 -2.89 23.50 -5.10
N ILE A 265 -2.30 22.35 -4.74
CA ILE A 265 -1.39 21.59 -5.61
C ILE A 265 -2.03 20.33 -6.20
N VAL A 266 -3.15 19.85 -5.65
CA VAL A 266 -3.86 18.68 -6.18
C VAL A 266 -4.86 19.10 -7.25
N LYS A 267 -4.65 18.63 -8.48
CA LYS A 267 -5.66 18.72 -9.53
C LYS A 267 -6.61 17.53 -9.41
N TYR A 268 -7.88 17.83 -9.18
CA TYR A 268 -8.95 16.86 -9.35
C TYR A 268 -9.22 16.69 -10.84
N VAL A 269 -8.81 15.55 -11.39
CA VAL A 269 -9.39 15.09 -12.64
C VAL A 269 -10.80 14.65 -12.30
N ASP A 270 -11.80 15.26 -12.93
CA ASP A 270 -13.19 14.90 -12.71
C ASP A 270 -13.39 13.44 -13.12
N LEU A 271 -13.42 12.56 -12.13
CA LEU A 271 -13.73 11.13 -12.26
C LEU A 271 -15.19 10.86 -11.84
N ARG A 272 -15.90 11.90 -11.37
CA ARG A 272 -17.25 11.83 -10.84
C ARG A 272 -18.10 12.87 -11.57
N ASP A 273 -18.64 12.49 -12.72
CA ASP A 273 -19.88 13.14 -13.16
C ASP A 273 -20.84 13.07 -11.97
N SER A 274 -21.28 14.23 -11.47
CA SER A 274 -22.03 14.43 -10.23
C SER A 274 -23.46 13.88 -10.25
N LYS A 275 -23.71 12.84 -11.05
CA LYS A 275 -24.97 12.12 -11.16
C LYS A 275 -24.66 10.63 -11.15
N GLN A 276 -24.99 9.98 -10.03
CA GLN A 276 -24.96 8.53 -9.76
C GLN A 276 -23.85 8.07 -8.80
N ILE A 277 -24.04 8.36 -7.52
CA ILE A 277 -23.71 7.39 -6.49
C ILE A 277 -24.98 6.54 -6.33
N PRO A 278 -24.96 5.22 -6.58
CA PRO A 278 -26.04 4.36 -6.11
C PRO A 278 -25.99 4.41 -4.59
N ASN A 279 -27.06 4.93 -3.98
CA ASN A 279 -27.23 4.91 -2.53
C ASN A 279 -26.93 3.49 -2.02
N ALA A 280 -26.16 3.40 -0.94
CA ALA A 280 -25.96 2.16 -0.20
C ALA A 280 -27.31 1.49 0.06
N PRO A 281 -27.39 0.14 0.00
CA PRO A 281 -28.66 -0.55 0.13
C PRO A 281 -29.24 -0.30 1.53
N SER A 282 -30.36 0.43 1.57
CA SER A 282 -31.22 0.46 2.74
C SER A 282 -31.86 -0.92 2.88
N THR A 283 -31.55 -1.59 3.97
CA THR A 283 -32.22 -2.80 4.42
C THR A 283 -33.69 -2.48 4.70
N THR A 284 -34.53 -2.68 3.70
CA THR A 284 -35.97 -2.82 3.91
C THR A 284 -36.39 -4.15 3.32
N ALA A 285 -36.50 -5.13 4.21
CA ALA A 285 -37.13 -6.40 3.91
C ALA A 285 -38.56 -6.13 3.39
N THR A 286 -38.88 -6.64 2.20
CA THR A 286 -40.27 -6.79 1.78
C THR A 286 -40.43 -8.20 1.28
N ALA A 287 -41.29 -8.93 1.98
CA ALA A 287 -41.59 -10.33 1.79
C ALA A 287 -42.04 -10.62 0.36
N ALA A 288 -41.47 -11.67 -0.22
CA ALA A 288 -41.99 -12.28 -1.43
C ALA A 288 -43.34 -12.93 -1.13
N SER A 289 -44.38 -12.49 -1.83
CA SER A 289 -45.62 -13.26 -2.00
C SER A 289 -45.76 -13.57 -3.49
N SER A 290 -45.58 -14.84 -3.80
CA SER A 290 -45.84 -15.46 -5.09
C SER A 290 -47.34 -15.55 -5.33
N THR A 291 -47.82 -15.12 -6.51
CA THR A 291 -49.11 -15.59 -7.02
C THR A 291 -49.02 -15.96 -8.49
N ASN A 292 -49.30 -17.25 -8.71
CA ASN A 292 -49.55 -17.93 -9.96
C ASN A 292 -50.75 -17.33 -10.72
N THR A 293 -50.62 -17.31 -12.04
CA THR A 293 -51.69 -17.03 -13.00
C THR A 293 -52.57 -18.27 -13.16
N VAL A 294 -53.86 -18.16 -12.82
CA VAL A 294 -54.92 -19.05 -13.33
C VAL A 294 -56.11 -18.19 -13.77
N THR A 295 -56.60 -18.54 -14.95
CA THR A 295 -57.69 -17.97 -15.74
C THR A 295 -59.08 -18.23 -15.14
N GLY A 296 -60.04 -17.34 -15.40
CA GLY A 296 -61.47 -17.68 -15.28
C GLY A 296 -62.43 -16.55 -14.89
N THR A 297 -63.05 -15.94 -15.91
CA THR A 297 -64.48 -15.57 -16.03
C THR A 297 -65.27 -15.01 -14.83
N GLY A 298 -65.94 -13.88 -15.04
CA GLY A 298 -67.29 -13.66 -14.51
C GLY A 298 -67.60 -12.31 -13.86
N THR A 299 -68.27 -11.44 -14.64
CA THR A 299 -69.45 -10.62 -14.29
C THR A 299 -69.48 -9.66 -13.10
N SER A 300 -70.02 -8.47 -13.43
CA SER A 300 -70.81 -7.51 -12.63
C SER A 300 -70.08 -6.40 -11.85
N ALA A 301 -70.34 -5.17 -12.31
CA ALA A 301 -70.19 -3.90 -11.60
C ALA A 301 -71.44 -3.65 -10.70
N PRO A 302 -71.70 -2.46 -10.11
CA PRO A 302 -70.86 -1.26 -9.89
C PRO A 302 -71.06 -0.57 -8.49
N LYS A 303 -70.47 0.63 -8.32
CA LYS A 303 -70.88 1.75 -7.42
C LYS A 303 -70.53 1.57 -5.91
N LYS A 304 -70.20 2.59 -5.10
CA LYS A 304 -70.45 4.04 -5.14
C LYS A 304 -69.67 4.76 -4.01
N SER A 305 -69.36 6.05 -4.24
CA SER A 305 -69.38 7.21 -3.33
C SER A 305 -68.68 7.14 -1.96
N ALA A 306 -67.67 7.97 -1.65
CA ALA A 306 -67.62 9.44 -1.50
C ALA A 306 -67.77 9.87 -0.03
N THR A 307 -66.86 10.78 0.39
CA THR A 307 -66.94 11.93 1.34
C THR A 307 -65.53 12.10 1.95
N ALA A 308 -64.75 13.16 1.69
CA ALA A 308 -64.90 14.55 2.18
C ALA A 308 -65.04 14.58 3.72
N SER A 309 -64.34 15.35 4.54
CA SER A 309 -63.51 16.55 4.44
C SER A 309 -62.57 16.52 5.68
N ASP A 310 -61.48 17.28 5.82
CA ASP A 310 -61.50 18.68 6.23
C ASP A 310 -60.11 19.30 6.11
N SER A 311 -60.15 20.57 5.73
CA SER A 311 -59.04 21.50 5.61
C SER A 311 -58.81 22.26 6.90
N GLU A 312 -57.56 22.43 7.31
CA GLU A 312 -57.12 23.59 8.10
C GLU A 312 -55.87 24.21 7.47
N LYS A 313 -55.87 25.54 7.44
CA LYS A 313 -55.06 26.41 6.58
C LYS A 313 -54.19 27.32 7.45
N ALA A 314 -53.06 27.73 6.87
CA ALA A 314 -52.13 28.79 7.27
C ALA A 314 -51.13 28.41 8.38
N THR A 315 -49.82 28.58 8.18
CA THR A 315 -49.21 29.87 7.86
C THR A 315 -47.87 29.67 7.15
N GLN A 316 -47.69 30.34 6.00
CA GLN A 316 -46.40 30.47 5.31
C GLN A 316 -45.49 31.42 6.09
N SER A 317 -44.32 30.93 6.51
CA SER A 317 -43.16 31.77 6.81
C SER A 317 -42.06 31.39 5.83
N THR A 318 -41.87 32.28 4.87
CA THR A 318 -40.77 32.30 3.90
C THR A 318 -39.49 32.73 4.60
N THR A 319 -38.61 31.77 4.87
CA THR A 319 -37.19 32.03 5.15
C THR A 319 -36.33 31.26 4.15
N SER A 320 -35.90 31.99 3.12
CA SER A 320 -34.67 31.84 2.34
C SER A 320 -34.02 30.44 2.30
N ALA A 321 -34.43 29.63 1.31
CA ALA A 321 -33.72 28.44 0.87
C ALA A 321 -32.51 28.82 -0.02
N SER A 322 -31.55 29.61 0.48
CA SER A 322 -30.33 29.96 -0.26
C SER A 322 -29.02 29.83 0.53
N ALA A 323 -28.98 28.99 1.56
CA ALA A 323 -27.76 28.78 2.36
C ALA A 323 -27.36 27.30 2.54
N ILE A 324 -27.88 26.39 1.70
CA ILE A 324 -27.44 24.98 1.69
C ILE A 324 -27.12 24.58 0.25
N ALA A 325 -26.13 25.27 -0.31
CA ALA A 325 -25.45 24.89 -1.54
C ALA A 325 -23.98 25.33 -1.48
N GLU A 326 -23.33 25.14 -0.33
CA GLU A 326 -21.88 25.07 -0.30
C GLU A 326 -21.48 23.67 -0.76
N SER A 327 -20.80 23.62 -1.92
CA SER A 327 -20.15 22.42 -2.42
C SER A 327 -19.35 21.76 -1.30
N THR A 328 -19.58 20.48 -1.04
CA THR A 328 -18.68 19.65 -0.24
C THR A 328 -17.34 19.56 -0.98
N ALA A 329 -16.48 20.57 -0.80
CA ALA A 329 -15.14 20.59 -1.35
C ALA A 329 -14.38 19.41 -0.72
N PHE A 330 -14.16 18.37 -1.51
CA PHE A 330 -13.43 17.19 -1.08
C PHE A 330 -12.02 17.63 -0.65
N THR A 331 -11.71 17.56 0.65
CA THR A 331 -10.36 17.84 1.13
C THR A 331 -9.47 16.66 0.74
N PRO A 332 -8.36 16.89 0.03
CA PRO A 332 -7.46 15.81 -0.37
C PRO A 332 -6.80 15.21 0.87
N LEU A 333 -6.68 13.88 0.90
CA LEU A 333 -5.94 13.20 1.95
C LEU A 333 -4.43 13.53 1.85
N PRO A 334 -3.70 13.51 2.97
CA PRO A 334 -2.25 13.70 3.01
C PRO A 334 -1.49 12.80 2.04
N ILE A 335 -0.33 13.27 1.58
CA ILE A 335 0.53 12.53 0.65
C ILE A 335 1.18 11.36 1.39
N GLY A 336 0.78 10.14 1.02
CA GLY A 336 1.42 8.90 1.49
C GLY A 336 2.41 8.33 0.49
N LEU A 337 2.02 8.27 -0.79
CA LEU A 337 2.81 7.70 -1.86
C LEU A 337 2.83 8.62 -3.08
N LEU A 338 3.97 8.66 -3.77
CA LEU A 338 4.15 9.41 -5.02
C LEU A 338 4.79 8.54 -6.07
N THR A 339 4.31 8.65 -7.30
CA THR A 339 4.96 8.06 -8.48
C THR A 339 4.95 9.07 -9.63
N LEU A 340 5.55 8.73 -10.76
CA LEU A 340 5.55 9.56 -11.96
C LEU A 340 5.37 8.69 -13.21
N ARG A 341 5.10 9.33 -14.34
CA ARG A 341 4.97 8.63 -15.61
C ARG A 341 6.29 7.96 -15.97
N CYS A 342 6.22 6.70 -16.41
CA CYS A 342 7.36 5.98 -16.92
C CYS A 342 7.16 5.67 -18.40
N GLU A 343 8.18 5.95 -19.21
CA GLU A 343 8.18 5.72 -20.65
C GLU A 343 9.23 4.67 -21.04
N ALA A 344 8.96 3.90 -22.09
CA ALA A 344 9.93 2.98 -22.67
C ALA A 344 9.64 2.80 -24.16
N ASN A 345 10.66 2.86 -25.03
CA ASN A 345 10.52 2.59 -26.47
C ASN A 345 9.34 3.30 -27.16
N GLY A 346 9.09 4.57 -26.83
CA GLY A 346 7.96 5.34 -27.37
C GLY A 346 6.59 5.03 -26.76
N TRP A 347 6.51 4.10 -25.80
CA TRP A 347 5.30 3.86 -25.00
C TRP A 347 5.26 4.86 -23.83
N MET A 348 4.20 5.67 -23.78
CA MET A 348 4.04 6.73 -22.77
C MET A 348 3.71 6.21 -21.36
N ASP A 349 3.07 5.04 -21.25
CA ASP A 349 2.71 4.42 -19.98
C ASP A 349 3.31 2.99 -19.92
N TYR A 350 4.61 2.93 -19.69
CA TYR A 350 5.31 1.65 -19.47
C TYR A 350 4.78 0.95 -18.21
N ASP A 351 4.72 1.69 -17.11
CA ASP A 351 4.16 1.18 -15.85
C ASP A 351 2.64 1.25 -15.84
N ARG A 352 2.02 0.12 -16.17
CA ARG A 352 0.56 -0.03 -16.28
C ARG A 352 -0.13 -0.33 -14.95
N ASN A 353 0.62 -0.38 -13.85
CA ASN A 353 0.05 -0.56 -12.52
C ASN A 353 -0.45 0.77 -11.95
N ALA A 354 -0.01 1.90 -12.50
CA ALA A 354 -0.41 3.23 -12.07
C ALA A 354 -1.68 3.72 -12.81
N TRP A 355 -2.75 4.04 -12.07
CA TRP A 355 -4.01 4.51 -12.65
C TRP A 355 -4.94 5.17 -11.62
N ALA A 356 -5.98 5.86 -12.10
CA ALA A 356 -7.08 6.39 -11.29
C ALA A 356 -8.44 6.22 -11.99
N GLY A 357 -9.50 5.98 -11.23
CA GLY A 357 -10.87 5.85 -11.72
C GLY A 357 -11.63 4.68 -11.11
N PHE A 358 -12.93 4.86 -10.92
CA PHE A 358 -13.84 3.77 -10.58
C PHE A 358 -14.42 3.17 -11.87
N GLY A 359 -14.30 1.86 -12.04
CA GLY A 359 -14.93 1.13 -13.14
C GLY A 359 -14.00 0.14 -13.83
N TYR A 360 -14.48 -0.42 -14.94
CA TYR A 360 -13.81 -1.49 -15.68
C TYR A 360 -12.34 -1.13 -15.98
N ARG A 361 -11.42 -1.92 -15.40
CA ARG A 361 -10.01 -1.87 -15.77
C ARG A 361 -9.86 -2.59 -17.11
N PRO A 362 -9.32 -1.93 -18.14
CA PRO A 362 -9.13 -2.56 -19.45
C PRO A 362 -8.24 -3.81 -19.31
N THR A 363 -8.58 -4.88 -20.02
CA THR A 363 -7.65 -6.00 -20.18
C THR A 363 -6.37 -5.50 -20.84
N ASN A 364 -5.23 -6.21 -20.67
CA ASN A 364 -3.98 -5.82 -21.34
C ASN A 364 -4.12 -5.64 -22.86
N ARG A 365 -5.01 -6.42 -23.49
CA ARG A 365 -5.32 -6.30 -24.92
C ARG A 365 -6.05 -5.00 -25.23
N GLU A 366 -7.07 -4.66 -24.45
CA GLU A 366 -7.81 -3.41 -24.60
C GLU A 366 -6.91 -2.22 -24.30
N LEU A 367 -6.12 -2.29 -23.21
CA LEU A 367 -5.16 -1.26 -22.83
C LEU A 367 -4.16 -0.98 -23.97
N ASN A 368 -3.60 -2.01 -24.61
CA ASN A 368 -2.75 -1.84 -25.81
C ASN A 368 -3.48 -1.08 -26.93
N ALA A 369 -4.71 -1.48 -27.24
CA ALA A 369 -5.48 -0.83 -28.29
C ALA A 369 -5.80 0.63 -27.94
N ILE A 370 -6.04 0.94 -26.65
CA ILE A 370 -6.23 2.33 -26.19
C ILE A 370 -4.97 3.15 -26.40
N HIS A 371 -3.79 2.62 -26.05
CA HIS A 371 -2.52 3.30 -26.28
C HIS A 371 -2.24 3.55 -27.77
N GLU A 372 -2.75 2.70 -28.66
CA GLU A 372 -2.73 2.88 -30.12
C GLU A 372 -3.81 3.87 -30.62
N GLY A 373 -4.55 4.52 -29.73
CA GLY A 373 -5.56 5.53 -30.05
C GLY A 373 -6.98 5.00 -30.26
N ARG A 374 -7.23 3.69 -30.07
CA ARG A 374 -8.57 3.12 -30.19
C ARG A 374 -9.44 3.55 -29.02
N ARG A 375 -10.62 4.10 -29.33
CA ARG A 375 -11.67 4.41 -28.34
C ARG A 375 -12.70 3.29 -28.29
N PHE A 376 -13.16 2.96 -27.10
CA PHE A 376 -14.22 1.98 -26.83
C PHE A 376 -15.46 2.70 -26.28
N PRO A 377 -16.68 2.23 -26.59
CA PRO A 377 -17.90 2.74 -25.96
C PRO A 377 -17.81 2.63 -24.42
N GLY A 378 -18.24 3.67 -23.69
CA GLY A 378 -18.24 3.66 -22.23
C GLY A 378 -16.89 3.94 -21.54
N MET A 379 -15.82 4.19 -22.31
CA MET A 379 -14.47 4.46 -21.78
C MET A 379 -14.39 5.62 -20.77
N ARG A 380 -15.38 6.53 -20.76
CA ARG A 380 -15.46 7.61 -19.78
C ARG A 380 -15.48 7.12 -18.33
N HIS A 381 -15.94 5.88 -18.10
CA HIS A 381 -16.00 5.25 -16.77
C HIS A 381 -14.89 4.21 -16.56
N TRP A 382 -13.86 4.20 -17.40
CA TRP A 382 -12.74 3.26 -17.27
C TRP A 382 -11.63 3.87 -16.41
N ALA A 383 -10.81 3.00 -15.82
CA ALA A 383 -9.57 3.44 -15.19
C ALA A 383 -8.69 4.18 -16.22
N LYS A 384 -8.21 5.37 -15.85
CA LYS A 384 -7.36 6.22 -16.68
C LYS A 384 -5.89 5.99 -16.35
N ALA A 385 -5.06 5.86 -17.39
CA ALA A 385 -3.61 5.77 -17.27
C ALA A 385 -2.99 7.15 -16.96
N LEU A 386 -1.73 7.17 -16.53
CA LEU A 386 -1.03 8.40 -16.14
C LEU A 386 -0.99 9.43 -17.28
N SER A 387 -0.67 9.02 -18.51
CA SER A 387 -0.65 9.93 -19.66
C SER A 387 -1.99 10.65 -19.90
N GLN A 388 -3.12 10.02 -19.56
CA GLN A 388 -4.45 10.63 -19.67
C GLN A 388 -4.76 11.56 -18.50
N LEU A 389 -4.25 11.23 -17.31
CA LEU A 389 -4.47 11.99 -16.09
C LEU A 389 -3.68 13.30 -16.05
N ILE A 390 -2.46 13.31 -16.61
CA ILE A 390 -1.53 14.43 -16.48
C ILE A 390 -1.51 15.41 -17.66
N GLN A 391 -2.25 15.15 -18.74
CA GLN A 391 -2.22 15.92 -20.01
C GLN A 391 -2.28 17.45 -19.83
N ASP A 392 -3.08 17.94 -18.90
CA ASP A 392 -3.28 19.38 -18.66
C ASP A 392 -2.83 19.79 -17.25
N THR A 393 -1.78 19.17 -16.73
CA THR A 393 -1.20 19.49 -15.42
C THR A 393 0.14 20.18 -15.57
N ARG A 394 0.50 21.00 -14.58
CA ARG A 394 1.82 21.62 -14.47
C ARG A 394 2.73 20.79 -13.57
N ASP A 395 4.03 21.05 -13.61
CA ASP A 395 5.06 20.34 -12.83
C ASP A 395 4.91 20.52 -11.31
N ASP A 396 4.25 21.61 -10.87
CA ASP A 396 3.95 21.89 -9.47
C ASP A 396 2.71 21.12 -8.96
N GLN A 397 1.92 20.52 -9.86
CA GLN A 397 0.66 19.87 -9.54
C GLN A 397 0.78 18.36 -9.35
N LEU A 398 -0.20 17.80 -8.63
CA LEU A 398 -0.38 16.39 -8.37
C LEU A 398 -1.74 15.92 -8.85
N VAL A 399 -1.83 14.65 -9.25
CA VAL A 399 -3.12 14.00 -9.56
C VAL A 399 -3.29 12.78 -8.67
N ARG A 400 -4.47 12.64 -8.06
CA ARG A 400 -4.79 11.50 -7.19
C ARG A 400 -4.82 10.20 -7.99
N LEU A 401 -4.28 9.14 -7.39
CA LEU A 401 -4.27 7.78 -7.93
C LEU A 401 -5.06 6.80 -7.03
N ASP A 402 -5.61 5.77 -7.66
CA ASP A 402 -6.21 4.61 -6.99
C ASP A 402 -5.25 3.40 -6.97
N ALA A 403 -4.23 3.40 -7.82
CA ALA A 403 -3.11 2.46 -7.82
C ALA A 403 -1.81 3.15 -8.29
N VAL A 404 -0.67 2.75 -7.75
CA VAL A 404 0.65 3.31 -8.08
C VAL A 404 1.52 2.32 -8.86
N GLY A 405 2.44 2.89 -9.63
CA GLY A 405 3.52 2.19 -10.28
C GLY A 405 4.64 1.81 -9.31
N GLY A 406 5.48 0.85 -9.72
CA GLY A 406 6.65 0.40 -9.00
C GLY A 406 7.98 0.92 -9.56
N THR A 407 8.00 1.47 -10.78
CA THR A 407 9.25 1.82 -11.47
C THR A 407 10.08 2.87 -10.72
N ALA A 408 9.42 3.94 -10.27
CA ALA A 408 9.97 4.91 -9.35
C ALA A 408 8.85 5.35 -8.41
N LEU A 409 8.96 4.95 -7.14
CA LEU A 409 7.90 5.04 -6.16
C LEU A 409 8.46 5.59 -4.85
N TYR A 410 7.96 6.76 -4.46
CA TYR A 410 8.17 7.30 -3.12
C TYR A 410 7.08 6.81 -2.18
N ILE A 411 7.48 6.44 -0.96
CA ILE A 411 6.62 6.05 0.15
C ILE A 411 7.07 6.82 1.40
N ARG A 412 6.10 7.41 2.11
CA ARG A 412 6.35 7.96 3.43
C ARG A 412 6.70 6.83 4.40
N ALA A 413 7.87 6.90 5.03
CA ALA A 413 8.44 5.77 5.77
C ALA A 413 7.59 5.32 6.99
N GLU A 414 6.79 6.23 7.57
CA GLU A 414 5.87 5.89 8.66
C GLU A 414 4.81 4.87 8.25
N LEU A 415 4.32 4.93 7.02
CA LEU A 415 3.31 3.99 6.53
C LEU A 415 3.85 2.56 6.54
N LEU A 416 5.11 2.35 6.13
CA LEU A 416 5.72 1.02 6.17
C LEU A 416 5.86 0.50 7.61
N ARG A 417 6.18 1.39 8.56
CA ARG A 417 6.28 1.03 9.99
C ARG A 417 4.93 0.72 10.62
N GLU A 418 3.87 1.38 10.15
CA GLU A 418 2.49 1.16 10.59
C GLU A 418 1.82 -0.05 9.92
N GLY A 419 2.50 -0.70 8.97
CA GLY A 419 2.06 -1.97 8.38
C GLY A 419 1.65 -1.89 6.90
N LEU A 420 1.84 -0.76 6.22
CA LEU A 420 1.77 -0.72 4.77
C LEU A 420 2.85 -1.65 4.19
N ALA A 421 2.44 -2.56 3.31
CA ALA A 421 3.34 -3.51 2.66
C ALA A 421 2.91 -3.74 1.21
N PHE A 422 3.87 -4.08 0.35
CA PHE A 422 3.55 -4.57 -0.99
C PHE A 422 2.67 -5.81 -0.86
N SER A 423 1.51 -5.76 -1.51
CA SER A 423 0.47 -6.76 -1.31
C SER A 423 0.87 -8.12 -1.93
N VAL A 424 0.91 -9.17 -1.11
CA VAL A 424 1.29 -10.53 -1.56
C VAL A 424 0.11 -11.37 -2.04
N TYR A 425 -1.09 -10.77 -2.03
CA TYR A 425 -2.34 -11.29 -2.56
C TYR A 425 -3.18 -10.10 -3.02
N SER A 426 -4.20 -10.34 -3.84
CA SER A 426 -5.15 -9.30 -4.25
C SER A 426 -5.99 -8.86 -3.06
N VAL A 427 -5.80 -7.63 -2.59
CA VAL A 427 -6.45 -7.08 -1.38
C VAL A 427 -7.86 -6.52 -1.64
N SER A 428 -8.17 -6.19 -2.90
CA SER A 428 -9.49 -5.69 -3.27
C SER A 428 -10.45 -6.86 -3.48
N GLY A 429 -11.56 -6.87 -2.74
CA GLY A 429 -12.57 -7.94 -2.83
C GLY A 429 -12.17 -9.25 -2.15
N THR A 430 -11.12 -9.27 -1.34
CA THR A 430 -10.71 -10.46 -0.59
C THR A 430 -11.81 -10.94 0.36
N GLN A 431 -12.03 -12.26 0.41
CA GLN A 431 -12.99 -12.91 1.29
C GLN A 431 -12.31 -14.04 2.07
N TRP A 432 -12.98 -14.57 3.08
CA TRP A 432 -12.49 -15.75 3.80
C TRP A 432 -12.29 -16.91 2.83
N GLY A 433 -11.07 -17.47 2.80
CA GLY A 433 -10.73 -18.62 1.95
C GLY A 433 -10.49 -18.30 0.46
N HIS A 434 -10.62 -17.05 0.04
CA HIS A 434 -10.48 -16.65 -1.37
C HIS A 434 -9.64 -15.38 -1.53
N ASP A 435 -8.67 -15.41 -2.45
CA ASP A 435 -7.96 -14.21 -2.88
C ASP A 435 -8.95 -13.20 -3.49
N GLY A 436 -8.64 -11.91 -3.36
CA GLY A 436 -9.43 -10.85 -3.98
C GLY A 436 -9.30 -10.81 -5.50
N GLU A 437 -10.02 -9.88 -6.11
CA GLU A 437 -10.08 -9.71 -7.56
C GLU A 437 -8.91 -8.89 -8.10
N ASP A 438 -8.41 -7.91 -7.32
CA ASP A 438 -7.37 -6.97 -7.75
C ASP A 438 -6.50 -6.45 -6.59
N GLY A 439 -5.44 -5.70 -6.91
CA GLY A 439 -4.60 -5.04 -5.93
C GLY A 439 -3.50 -5.95 -5.39
N VAL A 440 -2.73 -6.59 -6.28
CA VAL A 440 -1.51 -7.32 -5.93
C VAL A 440 -0.28 -6.43 -6.14
N GLU A 441 0.75 -6.65 -5.34
CA GLU A 441 2.02 -5.92 -5.32
C GLU A 441 1.81 -4.40 -5.14
N THR A 442 2.10 -3.55 -6.13
CA THR A 442 1.98 -2.07 -5.98
C THR A 442 0.54 -1.58 -6.05
N GLU A 443 -0.34 -2.31 -6.73
CA GLU A 443 -1.73 -1.88 -6.97
C GLU A 443 -2.55 -1.87 -5.67
N GLY A 444 -2.21 -2.74 -4.72
CA GLY A 444 -2.85 -2.78 -3.40
C GLY A 444 -2.40 -1.66 -2.45
N LEU A 445 -1.30 -0.96 -2.74
CA LEU A 445 -0.72 0.01 -1.82
C LEU A 445 -1.66 1.18 -1.54
N CYS A 446 -2.25 1.76 -2.59
CA CYS A 446 -3.15 2.91 -2.45
C CYS A 446 -4.45 2.54 -1.74
N PHE A 447 -4.96 1.34 -2.01
CA PHE A 447 -6.12 0.79 -1.32
C PHE A 447 -5.89 0.67 0.19
N ILE A 448 -4.71 0.22 0.61
CA ILE A 448 -4.34 0.13 2.03
C ILE A 448 -4.07 1.53 2.61
N ALA A 449 -3.26 2.36 1.95
CA ALA A 449 -2.89 3.69 2.41
C ALA A 449 -4.12 4.59 2.63
N GLN A 450 -5.16 4.48 1.79
CA GLN A 450 -6.42 5.20 1.98
C GLN A 450 -7.12 4.86 3.30
N ARG A 451 -7.04 3.60 3.74
CA ARG A 451 -7.60 3.16 5.04
C ARG A 451 -6.76 3.62 6.23
N MET A 452 -5.48 3.91 5.99
CA MET A 452 -4.58 4.54 6.95
C MET A 452 -4.73 6.08 6.98
N GLY A 453 -5.60 6.65 6.14
CA GLY A 453 -5.85 8.09 6.09
C GLY A 453 -4.95 8.88 5.12
N TYR A 454 -4.23 8.22 4.23
CA TYR A 454 -3.33 8.84 3.24
C TYR A 454 -3.80 8.58 1.81
N ALA A 455 -3.34 9.37 0.86
CA ALA A 455 -3.59 9.13 -0.57
C ALA A 455 -2.30 8.93 -1.37
N CYS A 456 -2.47 8.30 -2.52
CA CYS A 456 -1.48 8.19 -3.56
C CYS A 456 -1.65 9.30 -4.58
N TYR A 457 -0.54 9.80 -5.10
CA TYR A 457 -0.55 10.78 -6.17
C TYR A 457 0.50 10.48 -7.23
N THR A 458 0.30 11.01 -8.44
CA THR A 458 1.33 11.11 -9.47
C THR A 458 1.78 12.55 -9.64
N LEU A 459 3.06 12.74 -9.99
CA LEU A 459 3.59 14.03 -10.40
C LEU A 459 2.96 14.45 -11.75
N GLY A 460 2.50 15.70 -11.82
CA GLY A 460 1.96 16.29 -13.04
C GLY A 460 3.03 16.79 -14.02
N GLY A 461 2.59 17.39 -15.12
CA GLY A 461 3.44 18.06 -16.09
C GLY A 461 4.42 17.13 -16.80
N GLN A 462 5.69 17.54 -16.83
CA GLN A 462 6.77 16.90 -17.59
C GLN A 462 7.60 15.92 -16.76
N TRP A 463 7.26 15.70 -15.49
CA TRP A 463 7.92 14.69 -14.66
C TRP A 463 7.73 13.30 -15.27
N ARG A 464 8.80 12.74 -15.83
CA ARG A 464 8.84 11.40 -16.39
C ARG A 464 10.17 10.71 -16.14
N THR A 465 10.17 9.38 -16.14
CA THR A 465 11.36 8.54 -16.10
C THR A 465 11.39 7.60 -17.30
N MET A 466 12.58 7.15 -17.70
CA MET A 466 12.74 6.21 -18.82
C MET A 466 13.20 4.84 -18.34
N HIS A 467 12.51 3.81 -18.83
CA HIS A 467 12.81 2.41 -18.57
C HIS A 467 13.43 1.75 -19.79
N SER A 468 14.40 0.86 -19.56
CA SER A 468 15.11 0.15 -20.61
C SER A 468 14.23 -0.93 -21.30
N ASP A 469 14.67 -1.53 -22.41
CA ASP A 469 13.79 -2.37 -23.23
C ASP A 469 13.74 -3.86 -22.86
N ALA A 470 14.77 -4.39 -22.19
CA ALA A 470 14.80 -5.61 -21.34
C ALA A 470 16.22 -6.18 -21.15
#